data_AF-A0A938PIK1-F1
#
_entry.id   AF-A0A938PIK1-F1
#
_cell.length_a   1.000
_cell.length_b   1.000
_cell.length_c   1.000
_cell.angle_alpha   90.00
_cell.angle_beta   90.00
_cell.angle_gamma   90.00
#
_symmetry.space_group_name_H-M   'P 1'
#
loop_
_entity.id
_entity.type
_entity.pdbx_description
1 polymer ?
#
loop_
_entity_poly.entity_id
_entity_poly.type
_entity_poly.pdbx_seq_one_letter_code
_entity_poly.pdbx_strand_id
1 'polypeptide(L)'
;MQSFLRGFILLYPVAAIWILAGGLSPAELSLLFIVWSGSAMAFEVPSGVLADRFPRPHIMAVAFSLKALGFSIWWVFPEFAGYAAGFVLWALAGALLTGACESFLFGSLQAQHRTDAFETVYGRGDASELTGILLALGLGGYLAENGRDTVYFLSFSVPLLTAVLYSA
;
A
#
# COMPACT_ATOMS: atom_id res chain seq x y z
N MET A 1 0.02 4.10 14.97
CA MET A 1 -0.43 5.20 14.08
C MET A 1 0.01 4.97 12.63
N GLN A 2 1.31 4.84 12.33
CA GLN A 2 1.79 4.69 10.94
C GLN A 2 1.29 3.40 10.26
N SER A 3 1.38 2.24 10.93
CA SER A 3 0.88 0.97 10.38
C SER A 3 -0.64 0.99 10.15
N PHE A 4 -1.40 1.67 11.01
CA PHE A 4 -2.84 1.89 10.82
C PHE A 4 -3.14 2.63 9.51
N LEU A 5 -2.47 3.76 9.27
CA LEU A 5 -2.67 4.56 8.04
C LEU A 5 -2.25 3.80 6.78
N ARG A 6 -1.30 2.85 6.88
CA ARG A 6 -0.90 1.98 5.77
C ARG A 6 -2.02 1.04 5.32
N GLY A 7 -2.77 0.50 6.29
CA GLY A 7 -3.91 -0.40 6.06
C GLY A 7 -5.23 0.31 5.76
N PHE A 8 -5.37 1.57 6.17
CA PHE A 8 -6.60 2.34 5.98
C PHE A 8 -6.73 2.90 4.55
N ILE A 9 -7.05 2.02 3.60
CA ILE A 9 -7.26 2.38 2.19
C ILE A 9 -8.66 1.95 1.76
N LEU A 10 -9.51 2.94 1.50
CA LEU A 10 -10.93 2.74 1.18
C LEU A 10 -11.16 2.03 -0.16
N LEU A 11 -10.14 2.00 -1.03
CA LEU A 11 -10.19 1.32 -2.31
C LEU A 11 -10.14 -0.22 -2.18
N TYR A 12 -9.50 -0.76 -1.14
CA TYR A 12 -9.34 -2.22 -0.95
C TYR A 12 -10.66 -3.02 -1.01
N PRO A 13 -11.74 -2.66 -0.27
CA PRO A 13 -13.01 -3.40 -0.33
C PRO A 13 -13.69 -3.38 -1.71
N VAL A 14 -13.51 -2.30 -2.47
CA VAL A 14 -14.34 -2.01 -3.64
C VAL A 14 -13.64 -2.24 -4.97
N ALA A 15 -12.29 -2.32 -4.96
CA ALA A 15 -11.47 -2.42 -6.16
C ALA A 15 -11.89 -3.59 -7.06
N ALA A 16 -11.98 -4.80 -6.52
CA ALA A 16 -12.36 -5.98 -7.29
C ALA A 16 -13.78 -5.86 -7.86
N ILE A 17 -14.73 -5.38 -7.05
CA ILE A 17 -16.12 -5.15 -7.46
C ILE A 17 -16.15 -4.17 -8.63
N TRP A 18 -15.38 -3.10 -8.56
CA TRP A 18 -15.35 -2.05 -9.57
C TRP A 18 -14.61 -2.44 -10.84
N ILE A 19 -13.55 -3.23 -10.73
CA ILE A 19 -12.87 -3.81 -11.90
C ILE A 19 -13.86 -4.67 -12.69
N LEU A 20 -14.58 -5.57 -12.01
CA LEU A 20 -15.58 -6.44 -12.64
C LEU A 20 -16.76 -5.64 -13.19
N ALA A 21 -17.29 -4.68 -12.42
CA ALA A 21 -18.37 -3.80 -12.89
C ALA A 21 -17.94 -2.89 -14.05
N GLY A 22 -16.64 -2.65 -14.22
CA GLY A 22 -16.06 -1.90 -15.34
C GLY A 22 -15.94 -2.72 -16.63
N GLY A 23 -16.33 -4.00 -16.62
CA GLY A 23 -16.35 -4.86 -17.81
C GLY A 23 -15.18 -5.84 -17.91
N LEU A 24 -14.24 -5.85 -16.97
CA LEU A 24 -13.20 -6.87 -16.91
C LEU A 24 -13.79 -8.21 -16.44
N SER A 25 -13.30 -9.29 -17.02
CA SER A 25 -13.66 -10.64 -16.66
C SER A 25 -13.01 -11.10 -15.34
N PRO A 26 -13.58 -12.11 -14.66
CA PRO A 26 -12.93 -12.73 -13.50
C PRO A 26 -11.53 -13.30 -13.79
N ALA A 27 -11.29 -13.75 -15.03
CA ALA A 27 -9.99 -14.24 -15.47
C ALA A 27 -8.95 -13.11 -15.54
N GLU A 28 -9.33 -11.95 -16.08
CA GLU A 28 -8.48 -10.75 -16.10
C GLU A 28 -8.22 -10.24 -14.68
N LEU A 29 -9.22 -10.22 -13.79
CA LEU A 29 -9.00 -9.87 -12.39
C LEU A 29 -8.00 -10.82 -11.71
N SER A 30 -8.09 -12.12 -11.98
CA SER A 30 -7.15 -13.11 -11.47
C SER A 30 -5.74 -12.87 -12.01
N LEU A 31 -5.61 -12.51 -13.28
CA LEU A 31 -4.33 -12.14 -13.89
C LEU A 31 -3.74 -10.88 -13.26
N LEU A 32 -4.56 -9.88 -12.93
CA LEU A 32 -4.13 -8.68 -12.20
C LEU A 32 -3.55 -9.05 -10.82
N PHE A 33 -4.17 -9.98 -10.08
CA PHE A 33 -3.60 -10.48 -8.82
C PHE A 33 -2.29 -11.25 -9.01
N ILE A 34 -2.16 -12.01 -10.10
CA ILE A 34 -0.89 -12.67 -10.45
C ILE A 34 0.20 -11.63 -10.72
N VAL A 35 -0.10 -10.59 -11.51
CA VAL A 35 0.83 -9.49 -11.80
C VAL A 35 1.24 -8.79 -10.50
N TRP A 36 0.28 -8.47 -9.64
CA TRP A 36 0.53 -7.83 -8.35
C TRP A 36 1.46 -8.67 -7.46
N SER A 37 1.11 -9.93 -7.23
CA SER A 37 1.90 -10.84 -6.38
C SER A 37 3.29 -11.12 -6.96
N GLY A 38 3.38 -11.34 -8.27
CA GLY A 38 4.66 -11.53 -8.96
C GLY A 38 5.55 -10.29 -8.88
N SER A 39 4.96 -9.10 -9.01
CA SER A 39 5.68 -7.84 -8.86
C SER A 39 6.16 -7.63 -7.42
N ALA A 40 5.32 -7.92 -6.43
CA ALA A 40 5.69 -7.80 -5.02
C ALA A 40 6.92 -8.67 -4.73
N MET A 41 6.89 -9.94 -5.14
CA MET A 41 8.02 -10.86 -4.97
C MET A 41 9.27 -10.40 -5.73
N ALA A 42 9.12 -9.85 -6.94
CA ALA A 42 10.24 -9.31 -7.71
C ALA A 42 10.87 -8.06 -7.06
N PHE A 43 10.06 -7.25 -6.36
CA PHE A 43 10.51 -6.02 -5.73
C PHE A 43 11.01 -6.18 -4.29
N GLU A 44 10.73 -7.30 -3.60
CA GLU A 44 11.22 -7.56 -2.24
C GLU A 44 12.74 -7.36 -2.13
N VAL A 45 13.54 -8.09 -2.92
CA VAL A 45 15.01 -8.01 -2.82
C VAL A 45 15.55 -6.61 -3.18
N PRO A 46 15.16 -5.99 -4.32
CA PRO A 46 15.58 -4.63 -4.64
C PRO A 46 15.18 -3.60 -3.58
N SER A 47 13.98 -3.74 -2.99
CA SER A 47 13.45 -2.81 -2.00
C SER A 47 14.24 -2.85 -0.70
N GLY A 48 14.70 -4.04 -0.26
CA GLY A 48 15.59 -4.17 0.88
C GLY A 48 16.91 -3.43 0.66
N VAL A 49 17.52 -3.61 -0.51
CA VAL A 49 18.77 -2.89 -0.86
C VAL A 49 18.57 -1.37 -0.89
N LEU A 50 17.43 -0.89 -1.40
CA LEU A 50 17.09 0.53 -1.42
C LEU A 50 16.87 1.07 0.00
N ALA A 51 16.19 0.31 0.86
CA ALA A 51 15.94 0.67 2.25
C ALA A 51 17.23 0.81 3.07
N ASP A 52 18.25 0.00 2.77
CA ASP A 52 19.54 0.06 3.45
C ASP A 52 20.43 1.21 2.95
N ARG A 53 20.23 1.68 1.71
CA ARG A 53 21.07 2.73 1.09
C ARG A 53 20.54 4.14 1.25
N PHE A 54 19.22 4.32 1.35
CA PHE A 54 18.60 5.64 1.36
C PHE A 54 18.00 5.99 2.71
N PRO A 55 18.00 7.28 3.10
CA PRO A 55 17.33 7.71 4.32
C PRO A 55 15.85 7.35 4.29
N ARG A 56 15.37 6.78 5.40
CA ARG A 56 14.00 6.29 5.56
C ARG A 56 12.90 7.30 5.16
N PRO A 57 12.95 8.59 5.53
CA PRO A 57 11.90 9.54 5.14
C PRO A 57 11.72 9.64 3.61
N HIS A 58 12.82 9.61 2.86
CA HIS A 58 12.76 9.63 1.39
C HIS A 58 12.13 8.36 0.81
N ILE A 59 12.53 7.18 1.30
CA ILE A 59 11.95 5.90 0.85
C ILE A 59 10.45 5.85 1.16
N MET A 60 10.05 6.31 2.34
CA MET A 60 8.63 6.38 2.72
C MET A 60 7.87 7.37 1.83
N ALA A 61 8.41 8.56 1.58
CA ALA A 61 7.79 9.55 0.69
C ALA A 61 7.62 9.01 -0.74
N VAL A 62 8.63 8.33 -1.28
CA VAL A 62 8.56 7.67 -2.60
C VAL A 62 7.49 6.58 -2.61
N ALA A 63 7.49 5.70 -1.61
CA ALA A 63 6.52 4.60 -1.55
C ALA A 63 5.07 5.11 -1.49
N PHE A 64 4.78 6.10 -0.65
CA PHE A 64 3.44 6.69 -0.57
C PHE A 64 3.06 7.43 -1.87
N SER A 65 4.01 8.08 -2.54
CA SER A 65 3.78 8.73 -3.83
C SER A 65 3.46 7.72 -4.94
N LEU A 66 4.19 6.60 -5.01
CA LEU A 66 3.92 5.51 -5.94
C LEU A 66 2.53 4.91 -5.71
N LYS A 67 2.13 4.75 -4.44
CA LYS A 67 0.80 4.25 -4.07
C LYS A 67 -0.31 5.20 -4.54
N ALA A 68 -0.15 6.50 -4.28
CA ALA A 68 -1.08 7.53 -4.76
C ALA A 68 -1.20 7.50 -6.30
N LEU A 69 -0.05 7.46 -6.99
CA LEU A 69 0.00 7.39 -8.45
C LEU A 69 -0.73 6.16 -9.00
N GLY A 70 -0.54 4.98 -8.38
CA GLY A 70 -1.23 3.76 -8.79
C GLY A 70 -2.76 3.90 -8.73
N PHE A 71 -3.29 4.50 -7.67
CA PHE A 71 -4.73 4.75 -7.53
C PHE A 71 -5.24 5.84 -8.47
N SER A 72 -4.44 6.87 -8.75
CA SER A 72 -4.77 7.88 -9.76
C SER A 72 -4.84 7.27 -11.17
N ILE A 73 -3.96 6.31 -11.51
CA ILE A 73 -4.01 5.60 -12.79
C ILE A 73 -5.32 4.80 -12.90
N TRP A 74 -5.73 4.10 -11.84
CA TRP A 74 -7.01 3.36 -11.86
C TRP A 74 -8.22 4.28 -12.06
N TRP A 75 -8.14 5.53 -11.61
CA TRP A 75 -9.20 6.51 -11.81
C TRP A 75 -9.25 7.02 -13.25
N VAL A 76 -8.10 7.31 -13.86
CA VAL A 76 -8.02 7.91 -15.21
C VAL A 76 -8.10 6.86 -16.32
N PHE A 77 -7.54 5.66 -16.09
CA PHE A 77 -7.43 4.58 -17.07
C PHE A 77 -8.06 3.29 -16.50
N PRO A 78 -9.42 3.20 -16.43
CA PRO A 78 -10.13 2.06 -15.85
C PRO A 78 -10.19 0.84 -16.80
N GLU A 79 -9.08 0.53 -17.47
CA GLU A 79 -8.90 -0.61 -18.37
C GLU A 79 -7.82 -1.55 -17.84
N PHE A 80 -7.72 -2.76 -18.40
CA PHE A 80 -6.78 -3.79 -17.91
C PHE A 80 -5.35 -3.28 -17.74
N ALA A 81 -4.81 -2.54 -18.72
CA ALA A 81 -3.46 -2.01 -18.66
C ALA A 81 -3.27 -0.99 -17.52
N GLY A 82 -4.25 -0.10 -17.31
CA GLY A 82 -4.24 0.86 -16.21
C GLY A 82 -4.31 0.18 -14.86
N TYR A 83 -5.17 -0.84 -14.71
CA TYR A 83 -5.21 -1.64 -13.49
C TYR A 83 -3.89 -2.35 -13.22
N ALA A 84 -3.31 -3.01 -14.23
CA ALA A 84 -2.04 -3.71 -14.12
C ALA A 84 -0.91 -2.77 -13.69
N ALA A 85 -0.79 -1.58 -14.33
CA ALA A 85 0.20 -0.58 -13.96
C ALA A 85 0.03 -0.11 -12.51
N GLY A 86 -1.20 0.19 -12.08
CA GLY A 86 -1.46 0.59 -10.70
C GLY A 86 -1.18 -0.53 -9.69
N PHE A 87 -1.44 -1.79 -10.03
CA PHE A 87 -1.05 -2.95 -9.21
C PHE A 87 0.47 -3.08 -9.08
N VAL A 88 1.23 -2.91 -10.17
CA VAL A 88 2.71 -2.94 -10.13
C VAL A 88 3.24 -1.83 -9.21
N LEU A 89 2.73 -0.61 -9.34
CA LEU A 89 3.13 0.53 -8.49
C LEU A 89 2.76 0.29 -7.02
N TRP A 90 1.59 -0.27 -6.76
CA TRP A 90 1.18 -0.64 -5.41
C TRP A 90 2.07 -1.74 -4.83
N ALA A 91 2.42 -2.77 -5.60
CA ALA A 91 3.36 -3.80 -5.18
C ALA A 91 4.73 -3.22 -4.80
N LEU A 92 5.28 -2.34 -5.64
CA LEU A 92 6.55 -1.65 -5.38
C LEU A 92 6.48 -0.79 -4.11
N ALA A 93 5.41 0.00 -3.96
CA ALA A 93 5.18 0.79 -2.76
C ALA A 93 5.09 -0.08 -1.50
N GLY A 94 4.44 -1.25 -1.61
CA GLY A 94 4.37 -2.24 -0.54
C GLY A 94 5.75 -2.72 -0.12
N ALA A 95 6.54 -3.23 -1.06
CA ALA A 95 7.89 -3.74 -0.81
C ALA A 95 8.82 -2.69 -0.17
N LEU A 96 8.78 -1.44 -0.66
CA LEU A 96 9.55 -0.35 -0.06
C LEU A 96 9.15 -0.05 1.39
N LEU A 97 7.85 -0.11 1.70
CA LEU A 97 7.36 0.16 3.06
C LEU A 97 7.67 -1.01 4.02
N THR A 98 7.57 -2.26 3.58
CA THR A 98 7.88 -3.44 4.40
C THR A 98 9.38 -3.47 4.70
N GLY A 99 10.23 -3.43 3.68
CA GLY A 99 11.68 -3.45 3.83
C GLY A 99 12.23 -2.31 4.69
N ALA A 100 11.77 -1.08 4.46
CA ALA A 100 12.19 0.08 5.26
C ALA A 100 11.72 0.01 6.72
N CYS A 101 10.53 -0.54 6.98
CA CYS A 101 10.03 -0.73 8.33
C CYS A 101 10.79 -1.82 9.10
N GLU A 102 11.09 -2.94 8.46
CA GLU A 102 11.80 -4.06 9.08
C GLU A 102 13.24 -3.69 9.43
N SER A 103 13.99 -3.13 8.47
CA SER A 103 15.38 -2.70 8.67
C SER A 103 15.47 -1.66 9.80
N PHE A 104 14.54 -0.70 9.84
CA PHE A 104 14.48 0.30 10.92
C PHE A 104 14.15 -0.30 12.28
N LEU A 105 13.12 -1.15 12.36
CA LEU A 105 12.70 -1.75 13.62
C LEU A 105 13.82 -2.64 14.18
N PHE A 106 14.42 -3.46 13.34
CA PHE A 106 15.53 -4.32 13.71
C PHE A 106 16.73 -3.50 14.19
N GLY A 107 17.17 -2.50 13.42
CA GLY A 107 18.28 -1.63 13.80
C GLY A 107 18.05 -0.87 15.12
N SER A 108 16.82 -0.37 15.33
CA SER A 108 16.45 0.35 16.56
C SER A 108 16.47 -0.56 17.79
N LEU A 109 15.98 -1.79 17.66
CA LEU A 109 16.01 -2.78 18.74
C LEU A 109 17.41 -3.31 18.99
N GLN A 110 18.21 -3.50 17.94
CA GLN A 110 19.61 -3.89 18.05
C GLN A 110 20.43 -2.85 18.82
N ALA A 111 20.25 -1.55 18.54
CA ALA A 111 20.89 -0.47 19.27
C ALA A 111 20.51 -0.41 20.76
N GLN A 112 19.36 -1.00 21.13
CA GLN A 112 18.89 -1.12 22.51
C GLN A 112 19.17 -2.50 23.13
N HIS A 113 19.84 -3.40 22.41
CA HIS A 113 20.04 -4.81 22.81
C HIS A 113 18.73 -5.58 23.10
N ARG A 114 17.66 -5.28 22.35
CA ARG A 114 16.30 -5.84 22.52
C ARG A 114 15.77 -6.56 21.27
N THR A 115 16.63 -7.27 20.56
CA THR A 115 16.25 -7.98 19.33
C THR A 115 15.22 -9.09 19.57
N ASP A 116 15.16 -9.61 20.80
CA ASP A 116 14.12 -10.54 21.28
C ASP A 116 12.70 -9.96 21.22
N ALA A 117 12.55 -8.64 21.30
CA ALA A 117 11.27 -7.97 21.22
C ALA A 117 10.77 -7.75 19.78
N PHE A 118 11.57 -8.08 18.76
CA PHE A 118 11.27 -7.78 17.35
C PHE A 118 9.91 -8.33 16.91
N GLU A 119 9.67 -9.63 17.09
CA GLU A 119 8.42 -10.28 16.69
C GLU A 119 7.20 -9.66 17.37
N THR A 120 7.33 -9.31 18.65
CA THR A 120 6.23 -8.69 19.41
C THR A 120 5.89 -7.29 18.91
N VAL A 121 6.91 -6.46 18.64
CA VAL A 121 6.70 -5.09 18.18
C VAL A 121 6.22 -5.08 16.73
N TYR A 122 6.80 -5.94 15.88
CA TYR A 122 6.39 -6.10 14.50
C TYR A 122 4.94 -6.58 14.40
N GLY A 123 4.58 -7.64 15.14
CA GLY A 123 3.21 -8.17 15.17
C GLY A 123 2.17 -7.17 15.69
N ARG A 124 2.53 -6.29 16.64
CA ARG A 124 1.64 -5.18 17.05
C ARG A 124 1.43 -4.15 15.94
N GLY A 125 2.45 -3.89 15.12
CA GLY A 125 2.34 -3.06 13.92
C GLY A 125 1.37 -3.68 12.92
N ASP A 126 1.50 -4.97 12.67
CA ASP A 126 0.65 -5.72 11.74
C ASP A 126 -0.82 -5.76 12.21
N ALA A 127 -1.06 -6.01 13.50
CA ALA A 127 -2.39 -5.91 14.10
C ALA A 127 -3.00 -4.50 13.94
N SER A 128 -2.19 -3.45 14.09
CA SER A 128 -2.61 -2.07 13.87
C SER A 128 -2.98 -1.81 12.40
N GLU A 129 -2.29 -2.42 11.44
CA GLU A 129 -2.60 -2.33 10.02
C GLU A 129 -3.90 -3.06 9.68
N LEU A 130 -4.10 -4.27 10.19
CA LEU A 130 -5.33 -5.04 10.05
C LEU A 130 -6.54 -4.25 10.59
N THR A 131 -6.38 -3.55 11.71
CA THR A 131 -7.44 -2.67 12.24
C THR A 131 -7.79 -1.55 11.26
N GLY A 132 -6.78 -0.96 10.61
CA GLY A 132 -6.97 0.03 9.54
C GLY A 132 -7.72 -0.56 8.34
N ILE A 133 -7.36 -1.77 7.91
CA ILE A 133 -8.05 -2.47 6.82
C ILE A 133 -9.51 -2.71 7.19
N LEU A 134 -9.81 -3.23 8.39
CA LEU A 134 -11.18 -3.49 8.83
C LEU A 134 -12.05 -2.24 8.83
N LEU A 135 -11.52 -1.11 9.32
CA LEU A 135 -12.25 0.16 9.29
C LEU A 135 -12.40 0.69 7.86
N ALA A 136 -11.40 0.49 7.01
CA ALA A 136 -11.49 0.86 5.60
C ALA A 136 -12.50 0.00 4.84
N LEU A 137 -12.66 -1.28 5.18
CA LEU A 137 -13.71 -2.14 4.62
C LEU A 137 -15.10 -1.57 4.95
N GLY A 138 -15.35 -1.23 6.22
CA GLY A 138 -16.64 -0.66 6.64
C GLY A 138 -16.94 0.71 6.04
N LEU A 139 -15.98 1.64 6.13
CA LEU A 139 -16.16 3.01 5.62
C LEU A 139 -16.11 3.05 4.09
N GLY A 140 -15.25 2.26 3.45
CA GLY A 140 -15.14 2.20 1.99
C GLY A 140 -16.39 1.60 1.35
N GLY A 141 -16.97 0.56 1.96
CA GLY A 141 -18.25 0.00 1.54
C GLY A 141 -19.39 1.02 1.64
N TYR A 142 -19.50 1.73 2.76
CA TYR A 142 -20.51 2.78 2.95
C TYR A 142 -20.32 3.96 1.98
N LEU A 143 -19.09 4.42 1.80
CA LEU A 143 -18.78 5.55 0.89
C LEU A 143 -18.94 5.17 -0.58
N ALA A 144 -18.86 3.89 -0.94
CA ALA A 144 -19.13 3.43 -2.30
C ALA A 144 -20.56 3.74 -2.77
N GLU A 145 -21.51 3.83 -1.84
CA GLU A 145 -22.90 4.25 -2.15
C GLU A 145 -22.97 5.72 -2.59
N ASN A 146 -22.03 6.56 -2.14
CA ASN A 146 -21.96 7.99 -2.45
C ASN A 146 -21.19 8.28 -3.76
N GLY A 147 -20.78 7.24 -4.49
CA GLY A 147 -20.15 7.35 -5.81
C GLY A 147 -18.65 7.03 -5.82
N ARG A 148 -18.18 6.57 -6.98
CA ARG A 148 -16.81 6.11 -7.22
C ARG A 148 -15.74 7.17 -6.92
N ASP A 149 -15.97 8.40 -7.35
CA ASP A 149 -14.97 9.47 -7.32
C ASP A 149 -14.53 9.82 -5.90
N THR A 150 -15.45 9.81 -4.92
CA THR A 150 -15.14 10.10 -3.52
C THR A 150 -14.15 9.10 -2.93
N VAL A 151 -14.34 7.81 -3.23
CA VAL A 151 -13.46 6.75 -2.72
C VAL A 151 -12.09 6.82 -3.39
N TYR A 152 -12.03 7.04 -4.70
CA TYR A 152 -10.75 7.24 -5.39
C TYR A 152 -10.02 8.47 -4.82
N PHE A 153 -10.72 9.60 -4.67
CA PHE A 153 -10.16 10.83 -4.17
C PHE A 153 -9.53 10.68 -2.79
N LEU A 154 -10.27 10.10 -1.85
CA LEU A 154 -9.77 9.84 -0.50
C LEU A 154 -8.63 8.82 -0.50
N SER A 155 -8.70 7.79 -1.36
CA SER A 155 -7.71 6.72 -1.40
C SER A 155 -6.36 7.16 -1.96
N PHE A 156 -6.29 8.15 -2.87
CA PHE A 156 -5.00 8.72 -3.29
C PHE A 156 -4.54 9.89 -2.40
N SER A 157 -5.49 10.65 -1.82
CA SER A 157 -5.16 11.83 -0.99
C SER A 157 -4.48 11.45 0.33
N VAL A 158 -4.90 10.37 0.98
CA VAL A 158 -4.30 9.94 2.27
C VAL A 158 -2.82 9.54 2.09
N PRO A 159 -2.44 8.68 1.13
CA PRO A 159 -1.03 8.44 0.82
C PRO A 159 -0.29 9.71 0.40
N LEU A 160 -0.88 10.58 -0.42
CA LEU A 160 -0.21 11.79 -0.89
C LEU A 160 0.12 12.75 0.26
N LEU A 161 -0.82 13.01 1.16
CA LEU A 161 -0.58 13.81 2.37
C LEU A 161 0.51 13.19 3.25
N THR A 162 0.49 11.86 3.37
CA THR A 162 1.52 11.13 4.11
C THR A 162 2.90 11.30 3.46
N ALA A 163 2.99 11.25 2.13
CA ALA A 163 4.22 11.48 1.40
C ALA A 163 4.80 12.87 1.66
N VAL A 164 3.95 13.91 1.62
CA VAL A 164 4.35 15.30 1.89
C VAL A 164 4.93 15.45 3.30
N LEU A 165 4.31 14.82 4.30
CA LEU A 165 4.80 14.86 5.69
C LEU A 165 6.19 14.22 5.87
N TYR A 166 6.59 13.29 5.01
CA TYR A 166 7.94 12.70 5.05
C TYR A 166 8.96 13.44 4.19
N SER A 167 8.52 14.41 3.38
CA SER A 167 9.38 15.24 2.52
C SER A 167 9.76 16.59 3.14
N ALA A 168 9.13 16.97 4.25
CA ALA A 168 9.39 18.18 5.03
C ALA A 168 10.39 17.91 6.17
#